data_AF-F9VUW3-F1
#
_entry.id   AF-F9VUW3-F1
#
_cell.length_a   1.000
_cell.length_b   1.000
_cell.length_c   1.000
_cell.angle_alpha   90.00
_cell.angle_beta   90.00
_cell.angle_gamma   90.00
#
_symmetry.space_group_name_H-M   'P 1'
#
loop_
_entity.id
_entity.type
_entity.pdbx_description
1 polymer ?
#
loop_
_entity_poly.entity_id
_entity_poly.type
_entity_poly.pdbx_seq_one_letter_code
_entity_poly.pdbx_strand_id
1 'polypeptide(L)'
;MGADRQKSGDADPPASALPPPAATVATDIPAPTVARLATYLHVLRSFSQRGVLVASSGELATAAGVNPAILRKDLSYVAANGVRGVGYDVGRLTARISMTLHTDSIHTVALAGAGQLGRALLAHTGFGRGFRVAAMFDADPALTGTSLEVGGPRIAPLTDIAAVCAEVEPAVEIGVVATADDDARPAFDAFVGAGVRQVLNVTPVALTTEADVVVRQVDLALELQVLTFQASRGSAQAPRNDLKISSRSDVGAPREVKAADGRHGKAMGEETVTA
;
A
#
# COMPACT_ATOMS: atom_id res chain seq x y z
N MET A 1 44.31 78.43 5.69
CA MET A 1 44.97 78.78 4.42
C MET A 1 45.31 77.47 3.73
N GLY A 2 44.75 77.17 2.56
CA GLY A 2 44.77 75.83 1.94
C GLY A 2 43.84 74.84 2.68
N ALA A 3 42.86 74.14 2.11
CA ALA A 3 42.56 73.66 0.75
C ALA A 3 43.27 72.36 0.31
N ASP A 4 42.44 71.31 0.18
CA ASP A 4 42.39 70.39 -0.96
C ASP A 4 43.48 69.28 -1.09
N ARG A 5 43.12 67.99 -0.85
CA ARG A 5 42.74 67.03 -1.92
C ARG A 5 42.39 65.60 -1.45
N GLN A 6 41.49 64.98 -2.22
CA GLN A 6 41.18 63.54 -2.34
C GLN A 6 42.43 62.70 -2.76
N LYS A 7 42.50 61.36 -2.77
CA LYS A 7 41.59 60.18 -2.69
C LYS A 7 42.50 58.98 -2.27
N SER A 8 42.15 57.70 -2.14
CA SER A 8 40.95 56.85 -2.32
C SER A 8 41.23 55.50 -1.63
N GLY A 9 40.21 54.78 -1.17
CA GLY A 9 40.36 53.41 -0.63
C GLY A 9 39.03 52.80 -0.21
N ASP A 10 38.29 52.26 -1.19
CA ASP A 10 37.06 51.51 -0.92
C ASP A 10 37.36 50.23 -0.13
N ALA A 11 36.57 50.00 0.90
CA ALA A 11 36.48 48.72 1.59
C ALA A 11 35.00 48.47 1.94
N ASP A 12 34.37 47.56 1.22
CA ASP A 12 32.98 47.16 1.44
C ASP A 12 32.76 46.70 2.90
N PRO A 13 31.62 47.04 3.53
CA PRO A 13 31.22 46.41 4.78
C PRO A 13 30.86 44.94 4.51
N PRO A 14 31.27 43.99 5.37
CA PRO A 14 30.95 42.58 5.17
C PRO A 14 29.42 42.36 5.23
N ALA A 15 28.91 41.66 4.22
CA ALA A 15 27.49 41.47 4.02
C ALA A 15 26.81 40.77 5.20
N SER A 16 25.59 41.24 5.48
CA SER A 16 24.61 40.65 6.39
C SER A 16 24.64 39.11 6.37
N ALA A 17 25.09 38.50 7.47
CA ALA A 17 25.00 37.05 7.64
C ALA A 17 23.54 36.62 7.53
N LEU A 18 23.23 35.71 6.60
CA LEU A 18 21.93 35.04 6.56
C LEU A 18 21.70 34.31 7.90
N PRO A 19 20.47 34.32 8.44
CA PRO A 19 20.14 33.38 9.51
C PRO A 19 20.35 31.95 9.00
N PRO A 20 20.84 31.01 9.83
CA PRO A 20 21.03 29.63 9.41
C PRO A 20 19.70 29.04 8.93
N PRO A 21 19.71 28.14 7.92
CA PRO A 21 18.50 27.48 7.48
C PRO A 21 17.83 26.79 8.67
N ALA A 22 16.55 27.08 8.88
CA ALA A 22 15.79 26.53 10.00
C ALA A 22 15.92 25.00 10.00
N ALA A 23 16.39 24.45 11.11
CA ALA A 23 16.65 23.02 11.24
C ALA A 23 15.40 22.23 10.81
N THR A 24 15.56 21.38 9.80
CA THR A 24 14.49 20.52 9.32
C THR A 24 14.10 19.60 10.46
N VAL A 25 12.97 19.89 11.11
CA VAL A 25 12.43 19.04 12.16
C VAL A 25 12.08 17.71 11.49
N ALA A 26 12.91 16.70 11.71
CA ALA A 26 12.58 15.32 11.37
C ALA A 26 11.42 14.90 12.27
N THR A 27 10.19 15.19 11.82
CA THR A 27 8.97 14.71 12.46
C THR A 27 8.94 13.21 12.35
N ASP A 28 9.32 12.55 13.44
CA ASP A 28 9.39 11.10 13.56
C ASP A 28 8.00 10.51 13.29
N ILE A 29 7.82 9.92 12.10
CA ILE A 29 6.51 9.45 11.63
C ILE A 29 6.25 8.08 12.26
N PRO A 30 5.17 7.90 13.03
CA PRO A 30 4.90 6.61 13.67
C PRO A 30 4.84 5.47 12.65
N ALA A 31 5.49 4.33 12.93
CA ALA A 31 5.50 3.18 12.01
C ALA A 31 4.10 2.74 11.50
N PRO A 32 3.02 2.76 12.31
CA PRO A 32 1.66 2.51 11.80
C PRO A 32 1.18 3.56 10.78
N THR A 33 1.61 4.81 10.91
CA THR A 33 1.34 5.89 9.95
C THR A 33 2.14 5.68 8.66
N VAL A 34 3.41 5.27 8.72
CA VAL A 34 4.22 4.93 7.53
C VAL A 34 3.52 3.85 6.68
N ALA A 35 3.04 2.77 7.31
CA ALA A 35 2.28 1.73 6.62
C ALA A 35 1.01 2.27 5.93
N ARG A 36 0.25 3.15 6.60
CA ARG A 36 -0.96 3.77 6.01
C ARG A 36 -0.63 4.79 4.91
N LEU A 37 0.47 5.53 5.01
CA LEU A 37 0.95 6.41 3.94
C LEU A 37 1.25 5.61 2.66
N ALA A 38 1.85 4.42 2.77
CA ALA A 38 2.06 3.53 1.63
C ALA A 38 0.73 3.06 1.00
N THR A 39 -0.29 2.75 1.81
CA THR A 39 -1.65 2.47 1.33
C THR A 39 -2.24 3.68 0.60
N TYR A 40 -2.10 4.90 1.14
CA TYR A 40 -2.61 6.12 0.50
C TYR A 40 -1.92 6.37 -0.85
N LEU A 41 -0.60 6.15 -0.93
CA LEU A 41 0.16 6.28 -2.18
C LEU A 41 -0.34 5.29 -3.24
N HIS A 42 -0.67 4.06 -2.87
CA HIS A 42 -1.26 3.09 -3.79
C HIS A 42 -2.63 3.55 -4.31
N VAL A 43 -3.52 4.02 -3.43
CA VAL A 43 -4.85 4.54 -3.80
C VAL A 43 -4.73 5.77 -4.71
N LEU A 44 -3.84 6.71 -4.40
CA LEU A 44 -3.63 7.92 -5.19
C LEU A 44 -3.08 7.62 -6.60
N ARG A 45 -2.17 6.64 -6.72
CA ARG A 45 -1.72 6.14 -8.04
C ARG A 45 -2.89 5.55 -8.83
N SER A 46 -3.78 4.80 -8.18
CA SER A 46 -5.02 4.28 -8.81
C SER A 46 -6.01 5.37 -9.19
N PHE A 47 -6.10 6.46 -8.42
CA PHE A 47 -6.92 7.64 -8.73
C PHE A 47 -6.37 8.38 -9.96
N SER A 48 -5.05 8.60 -10.02
CA SER A 48 -4.36 9.20 -11.16
C SER A 48 -4.54 8.39 -12.45
N GLN A 49 -4.45 7.06 -12.38
CA GLN A 49 -4.72 6.16 -13.52
C GLN A 49 -6.17 6.27 -14.06
N ARG A 50 -7.13 6.65 -13.21
CA ARG A 50 -8.52 6.93 -13.60
C ARG A 50 -8.79 8.39 -14.00
N GLY A 51 -7.75 9.23 -14.09
CA GLY A 51 -7.89 10.65 -14.41
C GLY A 51 -8.47 11.51 -13.28
N VAL A 52 -8.53 11.01 -12.05
CA VAL A 52 -9.02 11.77 -10.90
C VAL A 52 -7.96 12.78 -10.47
N LEU A 53 -8.26 14.08 -10.64
CA LEU A 53 -7.34 15.18 -10.34
C LEU A 53 -7.43 15.65 -8.88
N VAL A 54 -8.61 15.59 -8.28
CA VAL A 54 -8.89 16.03 -6.91
C VAL A 54 -9.69 14.96 -6.18
N ALA A 55 -9.36 14.69 -4.92
CA ALA A 55 -10.08 13.76 -4.06
C ALA A 55 -10.32 14.35 -2.66
N SER A 56 -11.52 14.18 -2.12
CA SER A 56 -11.83 14.56 -0.74
C SER A 56 -11.14 13.64 0.27
N SER A 57 -11.03 14.10 1.52
CA SER A 57 -10.59 13.27 2.64
C SER A 57 -11.52 12.08 2.92
N GLY A 58 -12.79 12.16 2.49
CA GLY A 58 -13.75 11.06 2.60
C GLY A 58 -13.46 9.96 1.57
N GLU A 59 -13.38 10.33 0.29
CA GLU A 59 -13.12 9.38 -0.81
C GLU A 59 -11.79 8.67 -0.65
N LEU A 60 -10.72 9.42 -0.33
CA LEU A 60 -9.39 8.83 -0.12
C LEU A 60 -9.35 7.92 1.11
N ALA A 61 -10.04 8.27 2.19
CA ALA A 61 -10.08 7.46 3.40
C ALA A 61 -10.89 6.17 3.21
N THR A 62 -12.06 6.25 2.56
CA THR A 62 -12.88 5.10 2.19
C THR A 62 -12.10 4.14 1.28
N ALA A 63 -11.47 4.65 0.22
CA ALA A 63 -10.69 3.84 -0.71
C ALA A 63 -9.42 3.23 -0.08
N ALA A 64 -8.88 3.84 0.99
CA ALA A 64 -7.78 3.30 1.77
C ALA A 64 -8.20 2.47 3.00
N GLY A 65 -9.50 2.27 3.24
CA GLY A 65 -10.01 1.48 4.36
C GLY A 65 -9.78 2.09 5.76
N VAL A 66 -9.66 3.43 5.86
CA VAL A 66 -9.36 4.14 7.10
C VAL A 66 -10.43 5.16 7.49
N ASN A 67 -10.45 5.56 8.76
CA ASN A 67 -11.32 6.67 9.21
C ASN A 67 -10.78 8.03 8.65
N PRO A 68 -11.64 8.91 8.09
CA PRO A 68 -11.23 10.23 7.59
C PRO A 68 -10.55 11.15 8.63
N ALA A 69 -10.73 10.92 9.93
CA ALA A 69 -10.00 11.62 10.99
C ALA A 69 -8.56 11.09 11.16
N ILE A 70 -8.37 9.77 11.05
CA ILE A 70 -7.04 9.14 11.06
C ILE A 70 -6.25 9.61 9.83
N LEU A 71 -6.85 9.55 8.63
CA LEU A 71 -6.21 10.02 7.41
C LEU A 71 -5.76 11.48 7.50
N ARG A 72 -6.60 12.39 8.02
CA ARG A 72 -6.21 13.80 8.21
C ARG A 72 -5.07 13.98 9.22
N LYS A 73 -5.01 13.15 10.27
CA LYS A 73 -3.89 13.13 11.22
C LYS A 73 -2.60 12.65 10.52
N ASP A 74 -2.69 11.57 9.75
CA ASP A 74 -1.55 10.98 9.05
C ASP A 74 -0.98 11.92 7.99
N LEU A 75 -1.84 12.58 7.20
CA LEU A 75 -1.43 13.56 6.21
C LEU A 75 -0.83 14.84 6.83
N SER A 76 -1.09 15.12 8.12
CA SER A 76 -0.45 16.25 8.80
C SER A 76 1.05 16.03 9.05
N TYR A 77 1.50 14.78 9.24
CA TYR A 77 2.93 14.45 9.38
C TYR A 77 3.74 14.70 8.11
N VAL A 78 3.11 14.71 6.93
CA VAL A 78 3.77 14.92 5.63
C VAL A 78 3.53 16.33 5.07
N ALA A 79 3.06 17.26 5.92
CA ALA A 79 2.67 18.62 5.55
C ALA A 79 1.67 18.69 4.36
N ALA A 80 0.86 17.65 4.17
CA ALA A 80 -0.11 17.56 3.10
C ALA A 80 -1.43 18.26 3.49
N ASN A 81 -1.44 19.58 3.31
CA ASN A 81 -2.65 20.37 3.49
C ASN A 81 -3.54 20.32 2.24
N GLY A 82 -4.72 19.72 2.41
CA GLY A 82 -5.82 19.84 1.45
C GLY A 82 -6.53 21.19 1.56
N VAL A 83 -7.21 21.61 0.51
CA VAL A 83 -8.03 22.83 0.51
C VAL A 83 -9.41 22.52 1.09
N ARG A 84 -9.82 23.26 2.12
CA ARG A 84 -11.08 23.04 2.84
C ARG A 84 -12.27 23.20 1.87
N GLY A 85 -13.08 22.14 1.74
CA GLY A 85 -14.22 22.11 0.82
C GLY A 85 -13.90 21.70 -0.62
N VAL A 86 -12.62 21.50 -0.97
CA VAL A 86 -12.18 21.05 -2.29
C VAL A 86 -11.52 19.67 -2.21
N GLY A 87 -10.69 19.43 -1.19
CA GLY A 87 -9.95 18.17 -1.01
C GLY A 87 -8.46 18.31 -1.33
N TYR A 88 -7.85 17.23 -1.81
CA TYR A 88 -6.44 17.11 -2.13
C TYR A 88 -6.26 17.00 -3.64
N ASP A 89 -5.33 17.77 -4.19
CA ASP A 89 -4.78 17.51 -5.53
C ASP A 89 -4.04 16.16 -5.51
N VAL A 90 -4.47 15.23 -6.36
CA VAL A 90 -3.99 13.84 -6.38
C VAL A 90 -2.53 13.79 -6.79
N GLY A 91 -2.09 14.57 -7.78
CA GLY A 91 -0.71 14.59 -8.25
C GLY A 91 0.24 15.15 -7.19
N ARG A 92 -0.10 16.30 -6.61
CA ARG A 92 0.69 16.97 -5.57
C ARG A 92 0.76 16.14 -4.28
N LEU A 93 -0.33 15.45 -3.91
CA LEU A 93 -0.34 14.57 -2.76
C LEU A 93 0.49 13.29 -3.02
N THR A 94 0.38 12.71 -4.21
CA THR A 94 1.20 11.56 -4.65
C THR A 94 2.69 11.90 -4.56
N ALA A 95 3.09 13.05 -5.10
CA ALA A 95 4.49 13.51 -5.04
C ALA A 95 4.95 13.69 -3.59
N ARG A 96 4.17 14.39 -2.75
CA ARG A 96 4.52 14.62 -1.34
C ARG A 96 4.71 13.32 -0.56
N ILE A 97 3.79 12.37 -0.68
CA ILE A 97 3.88 11.09 0.03
C ILE A 97 5.03 10.24 -0.54
N SER A 98 5.26 10.25 -1.86
CA SER A 98 6.38 9.52 -2.48
C SER A 98 7.73 10.01 -1.94
N MET A 99 7.94 11.32 -1.84
CA MET A 99 9.16 11.90 -1.26
C MET A 99 9.32 11.53 0.22
N THR A 100 8.24 11.56 1.02
CA THR A 100 8.32 11.15 2.43
C THR A 100 8.69 9.67 2.60
N LEU A 101 8.19 8.82 1.70
CA LEU A 101 8.46 7.38 1.71
C LEU A 101 9.70 6.99 0.88
N HIS A 102 10.49 7.98 0.40
CA HIS A 102 11.66 7.80 -0.47
C HIS A 102 11.39 6.95 -1.74
N THR A 103 10.12 6.83 -2.14
CA THR A 103 9.65 6.02 -3.29
C THR A 103 9.83 6.77 -4.62
N ASP A 104 10.57 7.88 -4.61
CA ASP A 104 11.16 8.56 -5.76
C ASP A 104 12.52 7.95 -6.16
N SER A 105 13.13 7.16 -5.28
CA SER A 105 14.34 6.38 -5.54
C SER A 105 14.02 4.96 -6.04
N ILE A 106 14.97 4.31 -6.71
CA ILE A 106 14.89 2.89 -7.09
C ILE A 106 15.69 2.08 -6.08
N HIS A 107 15.00 1.38 -5.19
CA HIS A 107 15.62 0.47 -4.23
C HIS A 107 16.03 -0.84 -4.90
N THR A 108 17.25 -1.30 -4.61
CA THR A 108 17.73 -2.59 -5.13
C THR A 108 17.30 -3.75 -4.24
N VAL A 109 16.65 -4.74 -4.86
CA VAL A 109 16.04 -5.89 -4.20
C VAL A 109 16.73 -7.19 -4.64
N ALA A 110 16.97 -8.09 -3.69
CA ALA A 110 17.37 -9.46 -3.93
C ALA A 110 16.29 -10.43 -3.41
N LEU A 111 15.91 -11.42 -4.22
CA LEU A 111 14.79 -12.33 -3.94
C LEU A 111 15.26 -13.77 -3.78
N ALA A 112 15.12 -14.36 -2.60
CA ALA A 112 15.26 -15.79 -2.38
C ALA A 112 13.90 -16.49 -2.48
N GLY A 113 13.80 -17.48 -3.36
CA GLY A 113 12.57 -18.18 -3.74
C GLY A 113 12.02 -17.69 -5.08
N ALA A 114 12.16 -18.52 -6.12
CA ALA A 114 11.65 -18.33 -7.47
C ALA A 114 10.37 -19.15 -7.76
N GLY A 115 9.74 -19.66 -6.71
CA GLY A 115 8.42 -20.31 -6.72
C GLY A 115 7.26 -19.35 -7.05
N GLN A 116 6.01 -19.77 -6.78
CA GLN A 116 4.81 -19.00 -7.15
C GLN A 116 4.79 -17.60 -6.54
N LEU A 117 5.13 -17.46 -5.26
CA LEU A 117 5.12 -16.19 -4.56
C LEU A 117 6.24 -15.26 -5.04
N GLY A 118 7.45 -15.78 -5.24
CA GLY A 118 8.56 -15.02 -5.84
C GLY A 118 8.24 -14.50 -7.24
N ARG A 119 7.67 -15.35 -8.11
CA ARG A 119 7.15 -14.95 -9.44
C ARG A 119 6.12 -13.83 -9.34
N ALA A 120 5.18 -13.94 -8.41
CA ALA A 120 4.16 -12.92 -8.20
C ALA A 120 4.78 -11.60 -7.72
N LEU A 121 5.76 -11.64 -6.80
CA LEU A 121 6.47 -10.46 -6.31
C LEU A 121 7.28 -9.77 -7.42
N LEU A 122 8.01 -10.53 -8.24
CA LEU A 122 8.73 -10.01 -9.41
C LEU A 122 7.76 -9.22 -10.33
N ALA A 123 6.65 -9.85 -10.73
CA ALA A 123 5.63 -9.22 -11.57
C ALA A 123 4.97 -7.96 -10.95
N HIS A 124 4.95 -7.83 -9.62
CA HIS A 124 4.39 -6.65 -8.93
C HIS A 124 5.41 -5.53 -8.67
N THR A 125 6.71 -5.85 -8.57
CA THR A 125 7.77 -4.87 -8.32
C THR A 125 8.15 -4.05 -9.57
N GLY A 126 8.11 -4.66 -10.76
CA GLY A 126 8.64 -4.06 -12.00
C GLY A 126 7.93 -2.80 -12.54
N PHE A 127 6.72 -2.46 -12.08
CA PHE A 127 5.91 -1.38 -12.68
C PHE A 127 5.88 -0.09 -11.85
N GLY A 128 7.00 0.64 -11.86
CA GLY A 128 7.05 2.03 -11.39
C GLY A 128 6.82 2.22 -9.88
N ARG A 129 7.12 1.20 -9.06
CA ARG A 129 6.96 1.25 -7.60
C ARG A 129 8.21 1.65 -6.82
N GLY A 130 9.33 1.95 -7.48
CA GLY A 130 10.60 2.30 -6.84
C GLY A 130 11.42 1.09 -6.39
N PHE A 131 11.24 -0.07 -7.02
CA PHE A 131 11.98 -1.31 -6.71
C PHE A 131 12.52 -1.95 -7.99
N ARG A 132 13.73 -2.51 -7.91
CA ARG A 132 14.38 -3.28 -8.99
C ARG A 132 14.89 -4.59 -8.41
N VAL A 133 14.39 -5.73 -8.89
CA VAL A 133 14.97 -7.03 -8.55
C VAL A 133 16.25 -7.22 -9.35
N ALA A 134 17.40 -7.19 -8.68
CA ALA A 134 18.72 -7.26 -9.31
C ALA A 134 19.38 -8.64 -9.17
N ALA A 135 18.96 -9.43 -8.18
CA ALA A 135 19.41 -10.80 -7.97
C ALA A 135 18.24 -11.68 -7.54
N MET A 136 18.31 -12.96 -7.91
CA MET A 136 17.29 -13.94 -7.56
C MET A 136 17.94 -15.27 -7.27
N PHE A 137 17.42 -15.99 -6.27
CA PHE A 137 18.01 -17.21 -5.76
C PHE A 137 16.95 -18.28 -5.52
N ASP A 138 17.32 -19.55 -5.63
CA ASP A 138 16.46 -20.67 -5.25
C ASP A 138 17.32 -21.85 -4.72
N ALA A 139 16.68 -22.78 -4.03
CA ALA A 139 17.28 -24.03 -3.59
C ALA A 139 17.18 -25.13 -4.66
N ASP A 140 16.17 -25.08 -5.54
CA ASP A 140 15.96 -26.05 -6.61
C ASP A 140 17.06 -25.96 -7.69
N PRO A 141 17.94 -26.98 -7.83
CA PRO A 141 19.00 -26.96 -8.83
C PRO A 141 18.48 -26.91 -10.27
N ALA A 142 17.23 -27.28 -10.53
CA ALA A 142 16.60 -27.19 -11.85
C ALA A 142 16.24 -25.76 -12.26
N LEU A 143 16.17 -24.82 -11.31
CA LEU A 143 15.93 -23.40 -11.57
C LEU A 143 17.22 -22.61 -11.77
N THR A 144 18.35 -23.07 -11.22
CA THR A 144 19.67 -22.43 -11.34
C THR A 144 20.05 -22.14 -12.79
N GLY A 145 20.52 -20.92 -13.04
CA GLY A 145 20.92 -20.43 -14.36
C GLY A 145 19.75 -20.00 -15.27
N THR A 146 18.50 -20.37 -14.96
CA THR A 146 17.32 -19.90 -15.70
C THR A 146 16.96 -18.46 -15.33
N SER A 147 16.03 -17.84 -16.06
CA SER A 147 15.43 -16.56 -15.68
C SER A 147 13.91 -16.64 -15.85
N LEU A 148 13.18 -15.93 -14.99
CA LEU A 148 11.71 -15.92 -15.00
C LEU A 148 11.12 -14.92 -16.02
N GLU A 149 11.93 -13.98 -16.50
CA GLU A 149 11.53 -12.94 -17.45
C GLU A 149 12.66 -12.62 -18.44
N VAL A 150 12.33 -12.08 -19.61
CA VAL A 150 13.32 -11.76 -20.64
C VAL A 150 14.13 -10.54 -20.21
N GLY A 151 15.43 -10.75 -19.94
CA GLY A 151 16.33 -9.69 -19.46
C GLY A 151 16.36 -9.51 -17.94
N GLY A 152 15.61 -10.34 -17.19
CA GLY A 152 15.68 -10.37 -15.72
C GLY A 152 16.96 -11.05 -15.19
N PRO A 153 17.19 -11.01 -13.86
CA PRO A 153 18.31 -11.71 -13.25
C PRO A 153 18.21 -13.22 -13.47
N ARG A 154 19.37 -13.89 -13.57
CA ARG A 154 19.43 -15.35 -13.53
C ARG A 154 19.28 -15.82 -12.08
N ILE A 155 18.64 -16.97 -11.90
CA ILE A 155 18.52 -17.63 -10.61
C ILE A 155 19.88 -18.23 -10.24
N ALA A 156 20.40 -17.90 -9.07
CA ALA A 156 21.58 -18.53 -8.47
C ALA A 156 21.19 -19.44 -7.29
N PRO A 157 22.06 -20.36 -6.84
CA PRO A 157 21.85 -21.11 -5.61
C PRO A 157 21.78 -20.19 -4.38
N LEU A 158 21.05 -20.58 -3.33
CA LEU A 158 21.03 -19.84 -2.04
C LEU A 158 22.42 -19.66 -1.41
N THR A 159 23.36 -20.57 -1.68
CA THR A 159 24.76 -20.46 -1.21
C THR A 159 25.50 -19.24 -1.75
N ASP A 160 25.04 -18.72 -2.89
CA ASP A 160 25.76 -17.70 -3.66
C ASP A 160 25.27 -16.28 -3.32
N ILE A 161 24.28 -16.16 -2.41
CA ILE A 161 23.71 -14.89 -1.95
C ILE A 161 24.81 -13.88 -1.57
N ALA A 162 25.77 -14.29 -0.74
CA ALA A 162 26.83 -13.40 -0.29
C ALA A 162 27.75 -12.90 -1.43
N ALA A 163 28.07 -13.77 -2.40
CA ALA A 163 28.92 -13.41 -3.53
C ALA A 163 28.17 -12.48 -4.51
N VAL A 164 26.96 -12.88 -4.91
CA VAL A 164 26.14 -12.12 -5.87
C VAL A 164 25.74 -10.76 -5.29
N CYS A 165 25.34 -10.68 -4.01
CA CYS A 165 25.00 -9.39 -3.39
C CYS A 165 26.19 -8.43 -3.29
N ALA A 166 27.43 -8.92 -3.27
CA ALA A 166 28.65 -8.10 -3.28
C ALA A 166 29.03 -7.59 -4.68
N GLU A 167 28.54 -8.21 -5.75
CA GLU A 167 28.76 -7.79 -7.15
C GLU A 167 27.62 -6.92 -7.72
N VAL A 168 26.46 -6.89 -7.05
CA VAL A 168 25.27 -6.14 -7.51
C VAL A 168 25.42 -4.65 -7.24
N GLU A 169 25.32 -3.85 -8.32
CA GLU A 169 25.33 -2.39 -8.26
C GLU A 169 24.01 -1.77 -8.79
N PRO A 170 23.47 -0.70 -8.15
CA PRO A 170 23.72 -0.31 -6.76
C PRO A 170 23.51 -1.48 -5.78
N ALA A 171 24.21 -1.43 -4.64
CA ALA A 171 24.16 -2.45 -3.59
C ALA A 171 22.74 -2.85 -3.16
N VAL A 172 22.57 -4.12 -2.76
CA VAL A 172 21.27 -4.67 -2.32
C VAL A 172 20.84 -4.02 -0.99
N GLU A 173 19.72 -3.30 -1.04
CA GLU A 173 19.13 -2.64 0.14
C GLU A 173 18.14 -3.56 0.86
N ILE A 174 17.38 -4.36 0.09
CA ILE A 174 16.27 -5.18 0.59
C ILE A 174 16.44 -6.63 0.14
N GLY A 175 16.49 -7.54 1.12
CA GLY A 175 16.35 -8.98 0.91
C GLY A 175 14.88 -9.40 1.02
N VAL A 176 14.44 -10.32 0.18
CA VAL A 176 13.10 -10.91 0.25
C VAL A 176 13.23 -12.41 0.40
N VAL A 177 12.64 -12.97 1.45
CA VAL A 177 12.65 -14.41 1.74
C VAL A 177 11.25 -14.97 1.44
N ALA A 178 11.15 -15.70 0.34
CA ALA A 178 9.94 -16.32 -0.21
C ALA A 178 10.18 -17.79 -0.62
N THR A 179 11.06 -18.46 0.13
CA THR A 179 11.48 -19.87 -0.06
C THR A 179 10.52 -20.86 0.60
N ALA A 180 10.85 -22.16 0.56
CA ALA A 180 10.31 -23.13 1.52
C ALA A 180 10.82 -22.84 2.96
N ASP A 181 10.16 -23.42 3.95
CA ASP A 181 10.41 -23.18 5.37
C ASP A 181 11.84 -23.57 5.79
N ASP A 182 12.33 -24.74 5.34
CA ASP A 182 13.68 -25.24 5.67
C ASP A 182 14.80 -24.33 5.11
N ASP A 183 14.53 -23.65 3.99
CA ASP A 183 15.46 -22.75 3.30
C ASP A 183 15.41 -21.29 3.82
N ALA A 184 14.35 -20.92 4.55
CA ALA A 184 14.09 -19.54 4.94
C ALA A 184 15.15 -18.97 5.88
N ARG A 185 15.60 -19.77 6.85
CA ARG A 185 16.64 -19.38 7.81
C ARG A 185 18.03 -19.29 7.13
N PRO A 186 18.51 -20.28 6.35
CA PRO A 186 19.73 -20.16 5.56
C PRO A 186 19.77 -18.92 4.66
N ALA A 187 18.70 -18.65 3.91
CA ALA A 187 18.62 -17.49 3.02
C ALA A 187 18.71 -16.16 3.78
N PHE A 188 18.03 -16.08 4.94
CA PHE A 188 18.08 -14.90 5.81
C PHE A 188 19.47 -14.65 6.41
N ASP A 189 20.09 -15.67 7.01
CA ASP A 189 21.43 -15.54 7.58
C ASP A 189 22.46 -15.16 6.50
N ALA A 190 22.30 -15.67 5.27
CA ALA A 190 23.12 -15.29 4.11
C ALA A 190 22.90 -13.83 3.69
N PHE A 191 21.66 -13.32 3.64
CA PHE A 191 21.40 -11.90 3.37
C PHE A 191 22.00 -10.98 4.45
N VAL A 192 21.84 -11.34 5.73
CA VAL A 192 22.43 -10.57 6.85
C VAL A 192 23.96 -10.60 6.77
N GLY A 193 24.56 -11.75 6.45
CA GLY A 193 26.00 -11.90 6.22
C GLY A 193 26.51 -11.11 5.02
N ALA A 194 25.70 -10.92 3.98
CA ALA A 194 25.96 -10.06 2.84
C ALA A 194 25.82 -8.55 3.15
N GLY A 195 25.45 -8.19 4.38
CA GLY A 195 25.29 -6.80 4.83
C GLY A 195 23.90 -6.20 4.59
N VAL A 196 22.93 -6.97 4.07
CA VAL A 196 21.56 -6.51 3.83
C VAL A 196 20.87 -6.22 5.17
N ARG A 197 20.38 -4.98 5.36
CA ARG A 197 19.80 -4.51 6.64
C ARG A 197 18.28 -4.43 6.67
N GLN A 198 17.61 -4.67 5.55
CA GLN A 198 16.15 -4.71 5.46
C GLN A 198 15.74 -6.05 4.86
N VAL A 199 14.90 -6.81 5.56
CA VAL A 199 14.38 -8.09 5.05
C VAL A 199 12.87 -8.12 5.12
N LEU A 200 12.24 -8.39 3.97
CA LEU A 200 10.84 -8.78 3.91
C LEU A 200 10.76 -10.32 3.94
N ASN A 201 10.19 -10.87 5.01
CA ASN A 201 9.93 -12.30 5.10
C ASN A 201 8.45 -12.58 4.87
N VAL A 202 8.16 -13.43 3.88
CA VAL A 202 6.81 -13.89 3.56
C VAL A 202 6.60 -15.39 3.84
N THR A 203 7.56 -16.02 4.51
CA THR A 203 7.46 -17.41 5.00
C THR A 203 6.79 -17.46 6.39
N PRO A 204 6.18 -18.58 6.79
CA PRO A 204 5.62 -18.75 8.14
C PRO A 204 6.71 -18.85 9.23
N VAL A 205 7.97 -19.07 8.84
CA VAL A 205 9.11 -19.14 9.78
C VAL A 205 9.36 -17.77 10.39
N ALA A 206 9.47 -17.70 11.72
CA ALA A 206 9.84 -16.48 12.43
C ALA A 206 11.35 -16.28 12.35
N LEU A 207 11.79 -15.19 11.70
CA LEU A 207 13.21 -14.89 11.48
C LEU A 207 13.64 -13.72 12.37
N THR A 208 14.61 -13.97 13.24
CA THR A 208 15.15 -13.00 14.22
C THR A 208 16.68 -13.06 14.25
N THR A 209 17.30 -11.93 14.61
CA THR A 209 18.75 -11.76 14.73
C THR A 209 19.06 -10.69 15.78
N GLU A 210 20.25 -10.80 16.38
CA GLU A 210 20.82 -9.77 17.28
C GLU A 210 21.51 -8.64 16.49
N ALA A 211 21.66 -8.80 15.16
CA ALA A 211 22.17 -7.75 14.30
C ALA A 211 21.13 -6.64 14.08
N ASP A 212 21.60 -5.41 13.87
CA ASP A 212 20.74 -4.26 13.50
C ASP A 212 20.17 -4.46 12.08
N VAL A 213 19.05 -5.18 11.99
CA VAL A 213 18.38 -5.60 10.76
C VAL A 213 16.88 -5.47 10.97
N VAL A 214 16.21 -4.71 10.09
CA VAL A 214 14.76 -4.54 10.11
C VAL A 214 14.10 -5.70 9.39
N VAL A 215 13.46 -6.61 10.14
CA VAL A 215 12.68 -7.72 9.58
C VAL A 215 11.19 -7.37 9.54
N ARG A 216 10.61 -7.39 8.35
CA ARG A 216 9.16 -7.25 8.13
C ARG A 216 8.55 -8.62 7.87
N GLN A 217 7.87 -9.19 8.87
CA GLN A 217 7.08 -10.42 8.72
C GLN A 217 5.75 -10.13 7.99
N VAL A 218 5.36 -11.00 7.06
CA VAL A 218 4.04 -11.04 6.42
C VAL A 218 3.60 -12.50 6.25
N ASP A 219 2.88 -13.04 7.22
CA ASP A 219 2.25 -14.36 7.12
C ASP A 219 0.83 -14.22 6.53
N LEU A 220 0.70 -14.54 5.24
CA LEU A 220 -0.58 -14.44 4.52
C LEU A 220 -1.67 -15.38 5.09
N ALA A 221 -1.30 -16.51 5.68
CA ALA A 221 -2.26 -17.43 6.29
C ALA A 221 -2.78 -16.89 7.62
N LEU A 222 -1.90 -16.29 8.44
CA LEU A 222 -2.29 -15.62 9.68
C LEU A 222 -3.19 -14.40 9.41
N GLU A 223 -2.90 -13.60 8.38
CA GLU A 223 -3.77 -12.47 7.99
C GLU A 223 -5.18 -12.95 7.60
N LEU A 224 -5.30 -14.07 6.86
CA LEU A 224 -6.59 -14.69 6.55
C LEU A 224 -7.32 -15.18 7.83
N GLN A 225 -6.60 -15.77 8.79
CA GLN A 225 -7.18 -16.17 10.08
C GLN A 225 -7.71 -14.95 10.86
N VAL A 226 -6.95 -13.86 10.92
CA VAL A 226 -7.37 -12.59 11.55
C VAL A 226 -8.66 -12.06 10.91
N LEU A 227 -8.78 -12.12 9.58
CA LEU A 227 -10.01 -11.73 8.87
C LEU A 227 -11.22 -12.60 9.25
N THR A 228 -11.05 -13.94 9.34
CA THR A 228 -12.16 -14.82 9.78
C THR A 228 -12.60 -14.54 11.22
N PHE A 229 -11.67 -14.21 12.12
CA PHE A 229 -11.99 -13.81 13.49
C PHE A 229 -12.71 -12.45 13.56
N GLN A 230 -12.31 -11.46 12.76
CA GLN A 230 -13.01 -10.18 12.69
C GLN A 230 -14.44 -10.34 12.15
N ALA A 231 -14.63 -11.18 11.13
CA ALA A 231 -15.95 -11.47 10.57
C ALA A 231 -16.88 -12.14 11.61
N SER A 232 -16.37 -13.08 12.43
CA SER A 232 -17.16 -13.74 13.47
C SER A 232 -17.57 -12.82 14.63
N ARG A 233 -16.82 -11.73 14.88
CA ARG A 233 -17.20 -10.70 15.86
C ARG A 233 -18.16 -9.66 15.28
N GLY A 234 -18.01 -9.31 13.99
CA GLY A 234 -18.92 -8.43 13.28
C GLY A 234 -20.36 -8.96 13.21
N SER A 235 -20.54 -10.29 13.04
CA SER A 235 -21.85 -10.92 13.05
C SER A 235 -22.48 -11.05 14.44
N ALA A 236 -21.68 -11.04 15.51
CA ALA A 236 -22.15 -11.11 16.90
C ALA A 236 -22.65 -9.77 17.46
N GLN A 237 -22.40 -8.64 16.78
CA GLN A 237 -22.74 -7.29 17.25
C GLN A 237 -23.69 -6.53 16.30
N ALA A 238 -24.59 -7.25 15.63
CA ALA A 238 -25.81 -6.63 15.11
C ALA A 238 -26.77 -6.37 16.28
N PRO A 239 -27.28 -5.13 16.49
CA PRO A 239 -28.30 -4.90 17.50
C PRO A 239 -29.56 -5.67 17.12
N ARG A 240 -30.02 -6.56 18.01
CA ARG A 240 -31.35 -7.16 17.90
C ARG A 240 -32.37 -6.04 18.05
N ASN A 241 -32.85 -5.53 16.93
CA ASN A 241 -33.95 -4.58 16.92
C ASN A 241 -35.21 -5.39 17.23
N ASP A 242 -35.64 -5.37 18.50
CA ASP A 242 -36.84 -6.07 18.94
C ASP A 242 -38.05 -5.58 18.13
N LEU A 243 -38.54 -6.42 17.21
CA LEU A 243 -39.85 -6.20 16.60
C LEU A 243 -40.93 -6.39 17.68
N LYS A 244 -41.20 -5.32 18.41
CA LYS A 244 -42.47 -5.14 19.12
C LYS A 244 -43.58 -5.06 18.08
N ILE A 245 -44.13 -6.22 17.73
CA ILE A 245 -45.41 -6.32 17.03
C ILE A 245 -46.47 -5.72 17.97
N SER A 246 -46.77 -4.43 17.82
CA SER A 246 -47.87 -3.80 18.55
C SER A 246 -49.18 -4.27 17.93
N SER A 247 -49.82 -5.25 18.56
CA SER A 247 -51.21 -5.59 18.27
C SER A 247 -52.12 -4.40 18.59
N ARG A 248 -52.44 -3.61 17.57
CA ARG A 248 -53.57 -2.67 17.56
C ARG A 248 -54.53 -3.06 16.44
N SER A 249 -55.43 -3.97 16.79
CA SER A 249 -56.70 -4.15 16.10
C SER A 249 -57.57 -2.92 16.33
N ASP A 250 -57.70 -2.07 15.32
CA ASP A 250 -58.87 -1.19 15.13
C ASP A 250 -58.85 -0.63 13.70
N VAL A 251 -59.57 -1.28 12.79
CA VAL A 251 -60.00 -0.70 11.51
C VAL A 251 -61.48 -1.04 11.34
N GLY A 252 -62.32 -0.02 11.52
CA GLY A 252 -63.76 -0.13 11.29
C GLY A 252 -64.10 -0.34 9.81
N ALA A 253 -65.17 -1.10 9.55
CA ALA A 253 -65.63 -1.42 8.20
C ALA A 253 -66.27 -0.21 7.47
N PRO A 254 -66.12 -0.13 6.13
CA PRO A 254 -67.10 0.50 5.25
C PRO A 254 -68.03 -0.52 4.61
N ARG A 255 -69.29 -0.11 4.44
CA ARG A 255 -70.46 -0.88 3.98
C ARG A 255 -70.36 -1.49 2.57
N GLU A 256 -71.02 -2.63 2.39
CA GLU A 256 -71.40 -3.17 1.07
C GLU A 256 -72.34 -2.23 0.29
N VAL A 257 -72.22 -2.25 -1.04
CA VAL A 257 -73.27 -1.81 -1.98
C VAL A 257 -73.45 -2.89 -3.06
N LYS A 258 -74.71 -3.18 -3.41
CA LYS A 258 -75.12 -4.33 -4.24
C LYS A 258 -74.89 -4.15 -5.76
N ALA A 259 -74.41 -5.24 -6.35
CA ALA A 259 -74.70 -5.85 -7.67
C ALA A 259 -75.56 -5.14 -8.75
N ALA A 260 -75.07 -5.23 -10.00
CA ALA A 260 -75.81 -5.57 -11.23
C ALA A 260 -74.78 -6.09 -12.28
N ASP A 261 -74.78 -7.38 -12.63
CA ASP A 261 -75.35 -8.02 -13.85
C ASP A 261 -74.86 -7.44 -15.21
N GLY A 262 -74.38 -8.31 -16.12
CA GLY A 262 -73.61 -7.91 -17.32
C GLY A 262 -73.10 -9.10 -18.16
N ARG A 263 -74.02 -9.89 -18.68
CA ARG A 263 -73.89 -11.21 -19.35
C ARG A 263 -73.17 -11.22 -20.74
N HIS A 264 -72.57 -12.37 -21.10
CA HIS A 264 -72.01 -12.81 -22.42
C HIS A 264 -70.57 -12.36 -22.79
N GLY A 265 -69.72 -13.20 -23.41
CA GLY A 265 -69.87 -14.63 -23.78
C GLY A 265 -68.61 -15.29 -24.38
N LYS A 266 -68.70 -16.62 -24.60
CA LYS A 266 -68.08 -17.52 -25.62
C LYS A 266 -67.01 -16.95 -26.60
N ALA A 267 -66.02 -17.72 -27.11
CA ALA A 267 -65.65 -19.14 -26.96
C ALA A 267 -64.28 -19.48 -27.64
N MET A 268 -63.75 -20.69 -27.34
CA MET A 268 -63.01 -21.64 -28.23
C MET A 268 -61.64 -21.33 -28.87
N GLY A 269 -60.86 -22.40 -29.07
CA GLY A 269 -59.59 -22.49 -29.84
C GLY A 269 -58.37 -22.78 -28.93
N GLU A 270 -58.13 -24.02 -28.48
CA GLU A 270 -57.45 -25.14 -29.17
C GLU A 270 -55.93 -24.93 -29.45
N GLU A 271 -55.13 -25.83 -28.84
CA GLU A 271 -53.97 -26.60 -29.37
C GLU A 271 -53.02 -25.94 -30.39
N THR A 272 -51.70 -26.12 -30.31
CA THR A 272 -51.03 -27.43 -30.53
C THR A 272 -49.59 -27.47 -29.96
N VAL A 273 -49.05 -28.70 -29.88
CA VAL A 273 -47.80 -29.15 -29.25
C VAL A 273 -46.56 -29.01 -30.17
N THR A 274 -45.36 -29.20 -29.59
CA THR A 274 -44.04 -29.53 -30.20
C THR A 274 -43.29 -28.38 -30.90
N ALA A 275 -41.95 -28.30 -30.81
CA ALA A 275 -40.96 -29.27 -30.32
C ALA A 275 -39.85 -28.62 -29.46
#